data_AF-A0A0F5ZY45-F1
#
_entry.id   AF-A0A0F5ZY45-F1
#
_cell.length_a   1.000
_cell.length_b   1.000
_cell.length_c   1.000
_cell.angle_alpha   90.00
_cell.angle_beta   90.00
_cell.angle_gamma   90.00
#
_symmetry.space_group_name_H-M   'P 1'
#
loop_
_entity.id
_entity.type
_entity.pdbx_description
1 polymer ?
#
loop_
_entity_poly.entity_id
_entity_poly.type
_entity_poly.pdbx_seq_one_letter_code
_entity_poly.pdbx_strand_id
1 'polypeptide(L)'
;MPKQNEHLLTQLTDAPWWVSVVLSGVMYTTLTYLVPYILSGGSIVSEALADASRTLAVPFALISLLPAPFSLLKRHIARKRLAKTATFEHLHKMHWLDFEGLVGEYYRQKGFTVSQSLNHVPDGGVDIALRKDGELHLVQCKHWKARKVGVKVLRELYGVMLDRQADRMIVVTSGNFTADAINFANAKQFELINGHQLLTIIEEIKPKAESETSPAIQPPTCPRCKSALVLRTAKQGIHIGKSFYGCSRFPQCRYIENN
;
A
#
# COMPACT_ATOMS: atom_id res chain seq x y z
N MET A 1 17.86 -12.58 -27.17
CA MET A 1 16.39 -12.48 -27.26
C MET A 1 15.85 -13.79 -26.72
N PRO A 2 15.19 -13.81 -25.54
CA PRO A 2 13.84 -13.26 -25.32
C PRO A 2 13.70 -12.49 -23.97
N LYS A 3 13.22 -11.24 -23.97
CA LYS A 3 13.01 -10.44 -22.73
C LYS A 3 11.67 -9.69 -22.67
N GLN A 4 10.85 -9.75 -23.72
CA GLN A 4 9.58 -9.01 -23.77
C GLN A 4 8.42 -9.71 -23.04
N ASN A 5 8.42 -11.05 -23.00
CA ASN A 5 7.28 -11.81 -22.47
C ASN A 5 7.16 -11.71 -20.94
N GLU A 6 8.27 -11.54 -20.22
CA GLU A 6 8.23 -11.33 -18.77
C GLU A 6 7.60 -9.98 -18.40
N HIS A 7 7.77 -8.97 -19.26
CA HIS A 7 7.25 -7.62 -19.02
C HIS A 7 5.72 -7.57 -19.16
N LEU A 8 5.16 -8.32 -20.11
CA LEU A 8 3.71 -8.36 -20.34
C LEU A 8 2.97 -9.11 -19.23
N LEU A 9 3.49 -10.27 -18.80
CA LEU A 9 2.87 -11.04 -17.71
C LEU A 9 2.95 -10.31 -16.37
N THR A 10 4.08 -9.64 -16.08
CA THR A 10 4.23 -8.82 -14.88
C THR A 10 3.30 -7.60 -14.91
N GLN A 11 3.22 -6.87 -16.04
CA GLN A 11 2.26 -5.78 -16.23
C GLN A 11 0.81 -6.21 -16.08
N LEU A 12 0.44 -7.40 -16.58
CA LEU A 12 -0.91 -7.95 -16.44
C LEU A 12 -1.22 -8.41 -15.01
N THR A 13 -0.21 -8.83 -14.26
CA THR A 13 -0.36 -9.21 -12.84
C THR A 13 -0.54 -7.99 -11.94
N ASP A 14 0.09 -6.86 -12.31
CA ASP A 14 -0.05 -5.58 -11.63
C ASP A 14 -1.29 -4.78 -12.07
N ALA A 15 -1.92 -5.17 -13.18
CA ALA A 15 -3.16 -4.59 -13.66
C ALA A 15 -4.37 -4.97 -12.79
N PRO A 16 -5.44 -4.15 -12.79
CA PRO A 16 -6.69 -4.49 -12.14
C PRO A 16 -7.27 -5.81 -12.66
N TRP A 17 -7.82 -6.65 -11.77
CA TRP A 17 -8.42 -7.95 -12.12
C TRP A 17 -9.43 -7.92 -13.28
N TRP A 18 -10.15 -6.80 -13.45
CA TRP A 18 -11.13 -6.65 -14.53
C TRP A 18 -10.47 -6.63 -15.91
N VAL A 19 -9.20 -6.23 -16.01
CA VAL A 19 -8.44 -6.23 -17.27
C VAL A 19 -8.27 -7.65 -17.80
N SER A 20 -7.91 -8.60 -16.92
CA SER A 20 -7.81 -10.02 -17.30
C SER A 20 -9.16 -10.62 -17.70
N VAL A 21 -10.25 -10.19 -17.05
CA VAL A 21 -11.61 -10.62 -17.38
C VAL A 21 -12.06 -10.09 -18.74
N VAL A 22 -11.86 -8.79 -19.00
CA VAL A 22 -12.16 -8.17 -20.28
C VAL A 22 -11.32 -8.78 -21.39
N LEU A 23 -10.01 -8.95 -21.17
CA LEU A 23 -9.10 -9.58 -22.14
C LEU A 23 -9.53 -11.01 -22.48
N SER A 24 -9.93 -11.81 -21.49
CA SER A 24 -10.45 -13.16 -21.70
C SER A 24 -11.72 -13.17 -22.54
N GLY A 25 -12.67 -12.26 -22.25
CA GLY A 25 -13.90 -12.11 -23.03
C GLY A 25 -13.65 -11.67 -24.47
N VAL A 26 -12.75 -10.70 -24.68
CA VAL A 26 -12.33 -10.25 -26.02
C VAL A 26 -11.68 -11.40 -26.77
N MET A 27 -10.71 -12.08 -26.16
CA MET A 27 -9.99 -13.22 -26.77
C MET A 27 -10.97 -14.32 -27.21
N TYR A 28 -11.90 -14.72 -26.34
CA TYR A 28 -12.92 -15.73 -26.63
C TYR A 28 -13.82 -15.31 -27.80
N THR A 29 -14.33 -14.08 -27.79
CA THR A 29 -15.23 -13.59 -28.84
C THR A 29 -14.53 -13.47 -30.19
N THR A 30 -13.27 -13.01 -30.22
CA THR A 30 -12.48 -12.97 -31.45
C THR A 30 -12.20 -14.35 -32.02
N LEU A 31 -11.73 -15.31 -31.21
CA LEU A 31 -11.40 -16.65 -31.69
C LEU A 31 -12.63 -17.47 -32.08
N THR A 32 -13.77 -17.25 -31.42
CA THR A 32 -15.00 -18.02 -31.71
C THR A 32 -15.76 -17.49 -32.92
N TYR A 33 -15.80 -16.16 -33.10
CA TYR A 33 -16.69 -15.54 -34.10
C TYR A 33 -15.92 -14.75 -35.16
N LEU A 34 -14.98 -13.88 -34.77
CA LEU A 34 -14.31 -12.96 -35.69
C LEU A 34 -13.32 -13.69 -36.63
N VAL A 35 -12.47 -14.55 -36.06
CA VAL A 35 -11.44 -15.29 -36.81
C VAL A 35 -12.09 -16.24 -37.82
N PRO A 36 -13.10 -17.06 -37.46
CA PRO A 36 -13.81 -17.89 -38.43
C PRO A 36 -14.57 -17.09 -39.50
N TYR A 37 -15.09 -15.92 -39.15
CA TYR A 37 -15.79 -15.04 -40.10
C TYR A 37 -14.83 -14.51 -41.19
N ILE A 38 -13.64 -14.02 -40.79
CA ILE A 38 -12.63 -13.49 -41.72
C ILE A 38 -12.05 -14.59 -42.61
N LEU A 39 -11.88 -15.80 -42.05
CA LEU A 39 -11.29 -16.95 -42.75
C LEU A 39 -12.31 -17.77 -43.56
N SER A 40 -13.61 -17.42 -43.49
CA SER A 40 -14.66 -18.10 -44.23
C SER A 40 -14.56 -17.82 -45.74
N GLY A 41 -14.70 -18.87 -46.55
CA GLY A 41 -14.66 -18.76 -48.02
C GLY A 41 -13.27 -18.69 -48.65
N GLY A 42 -12.21 -19.03 -47.90
CA GLY A 42 -10.84 -19.09 -48.39
C GLY A 42 -10.39 -20.48 -48.89
N SER A 43 -9.11 -20.83 -48.68
CA SER A 43 -8.56 -22.14 -49.03
C SER A 43 -8.82 -23.18 -47.93
N ILE A 44 -8.57 -24.47 -48.22
CA ILE A 44 -8.69 -25.57 -47.22
C ILE A 44 -7.91 -25.25 -45.94
N VAL A 45 -6.77 -24.54 -46.06
CA VAL A 45 -5.95 -24.11 -44.93
C VAL A 45 -6.66 -23.08 -44.05
N SER A 46 -7.40 -22.13 -44.62
CA SER A 46 -8.11 -21.12 -43.83
C SER A 46 -9.33 -21.70 -43.12
N GLU A 47 -10.00 -22.69 -43.72
CA GLU A 47 -11.09 -23.42 -43.05
C GLU A 47 -10.59 -24.25 -41.86
N ALA A 48 -9.46 -24.97 -42.04
CA ALA A 48 -8.82 -25.70 -40.94
C ALA A 48 -8.37 -24.76 -39.80
N LEU A 49 -7.88 -23.57 -40.15
CA LEU A 49 -7.46 -22.57 -39.17
C LEU A 49 -8.66 -21.95 -38.43
N ALA A 50 -9.78 -21.75 -39.11
CA ALA A 50 -11.04 -21.30 -38.52
C ALA A 50 -11.57 -22.32 -37.50
N ASP A 51 -11.55 -23.61 -37.83
CA ASP A 51 -12.02 -24.66 -36.93
C ASP A 51 -11.09 -24.84 -35.71
N ALA A 52 -9.77 -24.77 -35.95
CA ALA A 52 -8.77 -24.74 -34.89
C ALA A 52 -8.98 -23.54 -33.95
N SER A 53 -9.30 -22.35 -34.48
CA SER A 53 -9.52 -21.15 -33.66
C SER A 53 -10.71 -21.30 -32.69
N ARG A 54 -11.79 -21.95 -33.10
CA ARG A 54 -12.95 -22.24 -32.22
C ARG A 54 -12.59 -23.22 -31.11
N THR A 55 -11.86 -24.27 -31.46
CA THR A 55 -11.43 -25.31 -30.51
C THR A 55 -10.43 -24.73 -29.48
N LEU A 56 -9.56 -23.82 -29.92
CA LEU A 56 -8.56 -23.17 -29.09
C LEU A 56 -9.11 -21.96 -28.30
N ALA A 57 -10.28 -21.43 -28.64
CA ALA A 57 -10.86 -20.25 -27.98
C ALA A 57 -10.99 -20.42 -26.46
N VAL A 58 -11.50 -21.57 -26.00
CA VAL A 58 -11.70 -21.87 -24.57
C VAL A 58 -10.37 -21.97 -23.81
N PRO A 59 -9.37 -22.78 -24.22
CA PRO A 59 -8.10 -22.85 -23.48
C PRO A 59 -7.34 -21.52 -23.45
N PHE A 60 -7.34 -20.73 -24.53
CA PHE A 60 -6.71 -19.40 -24.52
C PHE A 60 -7.45 -18.40 -23.62
N ALA A 61 -8.78 -18.45 -23.57
CA ALA A 61 -9.57 -17.61 -22.66
C ALA A 61 -9.30 -17.96 -21.19
N LEU A 62 -9.17 -19.25 -20.86
CA LEU A 62 -8.84 -19.72 -19.52
C LEU A 62 -7.42 -19.30 -19.09
N ILE A 63 -6.42 -19.46 -19.97
CA ILE A 63 -5.04 -19.03 -19.70
C ILE A 63 -4.98 -17.52 -19.44
N SER A 64 -5.72 -16.73 -20.23
CA SER A 64 -5.79 -15.27 -20.07
C SER A 64 -6.44 -14.83 -18.76
N LEU A 65 -7.21 -15.72 -18.11
CA LEU A 65 -7.89 -15.46 -16.84
C LEU A 65 -7.04 -15.83 -15.62
N LEU A 66 -5.98 -16.62 -15.78
CA LEU A 66 -5.06 -17.04 -14.70
C LEU A 66 -4.46 -15.89 -13.86
N PRO A 67 -4.16 -14.70 -14.41
CA PRO A 67 -3.63 -13.59 -13.61
C PRO A 67 -4.67 -12.94 -12.68
N ALA A 68 -5.97 -13.07 -12.97
CA ALA A 68 -7.05 -12.44 -12.19
C ALA A 68 -7.09 -12.84 -10.70
N PRO A 69 -7.06 -14.14 -10.34
CA PRO A 69 -7.02 -14.55 -8.93
C PRO A 69 -5.75 -14.07 -8.21
N PHE A 70 -4.61 -14.00 -8.91
CA PHE A 70 -3.36 -13.47 -8.35
C PHE A 70 -3.45 -11.97 -8.05
N SER A 71 -4.01 -11.18 -8.97
CA SER A 71 -4.28 -9.73 -8.78
C SER A 71 -5.24 -9.49 -7.60
N LEU A 72 -6.30 -10.31 -7.47
CA LEU A 72 -7.24 -10.25 -6.35
C LEU A 72 -6.57 -10.60 -5.02
N LEU A 73 -5.78 -11.68 -4.97
CA LEU A 73 -5.09 -12.11 -3.76
C LEU A 73 -4.04 -11.09 -3.33
N LYS A 74 -3.26 -10.53 -4.26
CA LYS A 74 -2.30 -9.45 -4.00
C LYS A 74 -2.99 -8.23 -3.42
N ARG A 75 -4.13 -7.81 -3.99
CA ARG A 75 -4.95 -6.70 -3.47
C ARG A 75 -5.52 -7.00 -2.09
N HIS A 76 -5.94 -8.24 -1.84
CA HIS A 76 -6.53 -8.65 -0.55
C HIS A 76 -5.47 -8.75 0.57
N ILE A 77 -4.27 -9.26 0.25
CA ILE A 77 -3.13 -9.31 1.18
C ILE A 77 -2.60 -7.91 1.47
N ALA A 78 -2.46 -7.05 0.45
CA ALA A 78 -2.06 -5.65 0.63
C ALA A 78 -3.03 -4.91 1.58
N ARG A 79 -4.34 -5.13 1.41
CA ARG A 79 -5.38 -4.57 2.31
C ARG A 79 -5.27 -5.08 3.75
N LYS A 80 -5.03 -6.38 3.97
CA LYS A 80 -4.89 -6.95 5.32
C LYS A 80 -3.63 -6.48 6.04
N ARG A 81 -2.53 -6.23 5.32
CA ARG A 81 -1.27 -5.71 5.91
C ARG A 81 -1.41 -4.27 6.42
N LEU A 82 -2.26 -3.46 5.79
CA LEU A 82 -2.53 -2.07 6.18
C LEU A 82 -3.58 -1.92 7.30
N ALA A 83 -4.35 -2.96 7.62
CA ALA A 83 -5.46 -2.88 8.57
C ALA A 83 -5.05 -2.92 10.06
N LYS A 84 -3.82 -3.35 10.39
CA LYS A 84 -3.33 -3.26 11.77
C LYS A 84 -2.95 -1.82 12.12
N THR A 85 -3.22 -1.38 13.34
CA THR A 85 -2.74 -0.09 13.84
C THR A 85 -1.24 -0.01 13.64
N ALA A 86 -0.80 0.93 12.79
CA ALA A 86 0.62 1.13 12.57
C ALA A 86 1.16 1.80 13.83
N THR A 87 1.84 1.02 14.66
CA THR A 87 2.60 1.57 15.79
C THR A 87 4.05 1.73 15.34
N PHE A 88 4.80 2.66 15.93
CA PHE A 88 6.26 2.77 15.74
C PHE A 88 6.99 1.43 15.82
N GLU A 89 6.55 0.54 16.71
CA GLU A 89 7.13 -0.79 16.88
C GLU A 89 6.87 -1.72 15.69
N HIS A 90 5.72 -1.60 15.03
CA HIS A 90 5.41 -2.33 13.80
C HIS A 90 6.24 -1.83 12.63
N LEU A 91 6.44 -0.51 12.50
CA LEU A 91 7.30 0.08 11.47
C LEU A 91 8.75 -0.38 11.62
N HIS A 92 9.24 -0.46 12.85
CA HIS A 92 10.60 -0.90 13.12
C HIS A 92 10.81 -2.39 12.84
N LYS A 93 9.76 -3.21 13.04
CA LYS A 93 9.80 -4.66 12.81
C LYS A 93 9.45 -5.06 11.37
N MET A 94 8.94 -4.14 10.55
CA MET A 94 8.57 -4.39 9.16
C MET A 94 9.81 -4.64 8.31
N HIS A 95 9.70 -5.58 7.36
CA HIS A 95 10.76 -5.86 6.40
C HIS A 95 10.97 -4.66 5.45
N TRP A 96 12.21 -4.38 5.07
CA TRP A 96 12.58 -3.20 4.26
C TRP A 96 11.80 -3.11 2.93
N LEU A 97 11.56 -4.25 2.28
CA LEU A 97 10.77 -4.30 1.03
C LEU A 97 9.30 -3.90 1.24
N ASP A 98 8.69 -4.26 2.37
CA ASP A 98 7.32 -3.86 2.69
C ASP A 98 7.24 -2.36 2.99
N PHE A 99 8.29 -1.80 3.60
CA PHE A 99 8.41 -0.38 3.89
C PHE A 99 8.49 0.46 2.60
N GLU A 100 9.35 0.06 1.66
CA GLU A 100 9.43 0.69 0.32
C GLU A 100 8.13 0.53 -0.46
N GLY A 101 7.50 -0.65 -0.37
CA GLY A 101 6.17 -0.91 -0.93
C GLY A 101 5.14 0.10 -0.42
N LEU A 102 5.11 0.34 0.89
CA LEU A 102 4.17 1.27 1.53
C LEU A 102 4.40 2.72 1.08
N VAL A 103 5.65 3.18 1.09
CA VAL A 103 5.99 4.53 0.62
C VAL A 103 5.64 4.68 -0.87
N GLY A 104 5.88 3.66 -1.69
CA GLY A 104 5.47 3.64 -3.08
C GLY A 104 3.95 3.77 -3.26
N GLU A 105 3.16 3.01 -2.49
CA GLU A 105 1.69 3.10 -2.52
C GLU A 105 1.17 4.47 -2.10
N TYR A 106 1.78 5.11 -1.11
CA TYR A 106 1.45 6.50 -0.73
C TYR A 106 1.53 7.45 -1.92
N TYR A 107 2.67 7.44 -2.62
CA TYR A 107 2.88 8.34 -3.74
C TYR A 107 2.04 7.96 -4.96
N ARG A 108 1.75 6.66 -5.18
CA ARG A 108 0.76 6.22 -6.18
C ARG A 108 -0.60 6.85 -5.90
N GLN A 109 -1.07 6.85 -4.66
CA GLN A 109 -2.36 7.49 -4.29
C GLN A 109 -2.34 9.01 -4.48
N LYS A 110 -1.18 9.68 -4.34
CA LYS A 110 -1.01 11.11 -4.63
C LYS A 110 -0.85 11.42 -6.14
N GLY A 111 -1.00 10.41 -7.00
CA GLY A 111 -0.98 10.55 -8.46
C GLY A 111 0.41 10.52 -9.09
N PHE A 112 1.43 10.03 -8.37
CA PHE A 112 2.75 9.84 -8.96
C PHE A 112 2.83 8.52 -9.72
N THR A 113 3.57 8.52 -10.83
CA THR A 113 4.03 7.27 -11.45
C THR A 113 5.22 6.76 -10.65
N VAL A 114 5.12 5.52 -10.15
CA VAL A 114 6.09 4.94 -9.21
C VAL A 114 6.83 3.78 -9.85
N SER A 115 8.14 3.94 -10.03
CA SER A 115 9.06 2.92 -10.51
C SER A 115 9.96 2.45 -9.37
N GLN A 116 9.79 1.20 -8.95
CA GLN A 116 10.62 0.57 -7.92
C GLN A 116 11.75 -0.20 -8.59
N SER A 117 12.98 -0.02 -8.10
CA SER A 117 14.11 -0.84 -8.54
C SER A 117 14.01 -2.23 -7.93
N LEU A 118 13.19 -3.10 -8.52
CA LEU A 118 13.08 -4.52 -8.12
C LEU A 118 14.39 -5.28 -8.31
N ASN A 119 15.26 -4.78 -9.20
CA ASN A 119 16.63 -5.24 -9.33
C ASN A 119 17.49 -4.36 -8.44
N HIS A 120 18.06 -4.96 -7.41
CA HIS A 120 19.01 -4.39 -6.43
C HIS A 120 20.34 -3.95 -7.11
N VAL A 121 20.25 -3.27 -8.26
CA VAL A 121 21.37 -2.56 -8.87
C VAL A 121 21.74 -1.46 -7.88
N PRO A 122 23.01 -1.35 -7.46
CA PRO A 122 23.44 -0.35 -6.50
C PRO A 122 23.37 1.04 -7.15
N ASP A 123 22.16 1.60 -7.20
CA ASP A 123 21.81 2.87 -7.82
C ASP A 123 22.12 4.06 -6.89
N GLY A 124 23.26 3.99 -6.19
CA GLY A 124 23.73 5.05 -5.29
C GLY A 124 22.86 5.29 -4.06
N GLY A 125 21.95 4.37 -3.71
CA GLY A 125 21.02 4.55 -2.59
C GLY A 125 19.71 5.22 -2.98
N VAL A 126 19.12 4.85 -4.12
CA VAL A 126 17.77 5.27 -4.49
C VAL A 126 16.93 4.02 -4.61
N ASP A 127 15.83 3.97 -3.85
CA ASP A 127 14.97 2.79 -3.78
C ASP A 127 13.75 2.95 -4.71
N ILE A 128 13.24 4.19 -4.83
CA ILE A 128 12.04 4.50 -5.62
C ILE A 128 12.27 5.75 -6.46
N ALA A 129 11.93 5.68 -7.74
CA ALA A 129 11.83 6.84 -8.62
C ALA A 129 10.35 7.19 -8.82
N LEU A 130 10.00 8.45 -8.59
CA LEU A 130 8.66 8.98 -8.77
C LEU A 130 8.67 10.00 -9.92
N ARG A 131 7.62 9.97 -10.74
CA ARG A 131 7.41 10.97 -11.80
C ARG A 131 6.01 11.56 -11.72
N LYS A 132 5.92 12.88 -11.77
CA LYS A 132 4.66 13.63 -11.83
C LYS A 132 4.90 14.99 -12.48
N ASP A 133 4.01 15.39 -13.37
CA ASP A 133 4.05 16.71 -14.03
C ASP A 133 5.39 17.05 -14.71
N GLY A 134 6.10 16.03 -15.21
CA GLY A 134 7.42 16.16 -15.84
C GLY A 134 8.59 16.16 -14.86
N GLU A 135 8.34 16.30 -13.56
CA GLU A 135 9.37 16.28 -12.52
C GLU A 135 9.78 14.85 -12.13
N LEU A 136 11.08 14.66 -11.88
CA LEU A 136 11.67 13.43 -11.34
C LEU A 136 12.00 13.61 -9.87
N HIS A 137 11.36 12.82 -9.01
CA HIS A 137 11.64 12.79 -7.58
C HIS A 137 12.26 11.45 -7.22
N LEU A 138 13.37 11.45 -6.48
CA LEU A 138 14.06 10.24 -6.04
C LEU A 138 13.81 10.03 -4.56
N VAL A 139 13.55 8.79 -4.15
CA VAL A 139 13.25 8.44 -2.76
C VAL A 139 14.26 7.43 -2.26
N GLN A 140 14.83 7.71 -1.08
CA GLN A 140 15.61 6.76 -0.29
C GLN A 140 14.88 6.48 1.02
N CYS A 141 14.54 5.22 1.22
CA CYS A 141 14.02 4.62 2.43
C CYS A 141 15.17 4.11 3.30
N LYS A 142 15.52 4.85 4.35
CA LYS A 142 16.47 4.41 5.37
C LYS A 142 15.75 3.70 6.52
N HIS A 143 15.66 2.36 6.43
CA HIS A 143 15.32 1.51 7.57
C HIS A 143 16.56 1.32 8.44
N TRP A 144 16.77 2.23 9.39
CA TRP A 144 17.91 2.18 10.30
C TRP A 144 17.51 1.70 11.70
N LYS A 145 18.31 0.77 12.25
CA LYS A 145 18.36 0.48 13.70
C LYS A 145 18.81 1.70 14.51
N ALA A 146 19.46 2.67 13.86
CA ALA A 146 19.90 3.92 14.47
C ALA A 146 18.75 4.93 14.60
N ARG A 147 18.62 5.55 15.77
CA ARG A 147 17.54 6.51 16.08
C ARG A 147 17.54 7.77 15.23
N LYS A 148 18.67 8.17 14.63
CA LYS A 148 18.80 9.44 13.89
C LYS A 148 19.63 9.32 12.60
N VAL A 149 19.16 9.95 11.52
CA VAL A 149 19.86 10.08 10.23
C VAL A 149 20.71 11.36 10.21
N GLY A 150 22.00 11.20 9.87
CA GLY A 150 23.00 12.26 9.84
C GLY A 150 23.12 12.97 8.49
N VAL A 151 23.68 14.18 8.48
CA VAL A 151 23.87 15.01 7.27
C VAL A 151 24.75 14.36 6.19
N LYS A 152 25.67 13.46 6.57
CA LYS A 152 26.52 12.72 5.61
C LYS A 152 25.70 11.98 4.55
N VAL A 153 24.63 11.31 4.99
CA VAL A 153 23.73 10.55 4.11
C VAL A 153 23.08 11.49 3.10
N LEU A 154 22.58 12.65 3.54
CA LEU A 154 21.94 13.62 2.65
C LEU A 154 22.93 14.21 1.64
N ARG A 155 24.20 14.42 2.02
CA ARG A 155 25.23 14.90 1.08
C ARG A 155 25.55 13.89 -0.01
N GLU A 156 25.61 12.60 0.34
CA GLU A 156 25.80 11.52 -0.63
C GLU A 156 24.61 11.47 -1.62
N LEU A 157 23.39 11.51 -1.10
CA LEU A 157 22.16 11.49 -1.91
C LEU A 157 21.99 12.75 -2.76
N TYR A 158 22.51 13.90 -2.31
CA TYR A 158 22.51 15.12 -3.11
C TYR A 158 23.39 14.96 -4.36
N GLY A 159 24.51 14.25 -4.26
CA GLY A 159 25.32 13.90 -5.43
C GLY A 159 24.54 13.08 -6.44
N VAL A 160 23.79 12.08 -5.97
CA VAL A 160 22.93 11.23 -6.83
C VAL A 160 21.79 12.03 -7.46
N MET A 161 21.17 12.93 -6.69
CA MET A 161 20.11 13.81 -7.20
C MET A 161 20.60 14.68 -8.36
N LEU A 162 21.80 15.25 -8.25
CA LEU A 162 22.41 16.07 -9.30
C LEU A 162 22.81 15.23 -10.52
N ASP A 163 23.43 14.07 -10.31
CA ASP A 163 23.85 13.16 -11.39
C ASP A 163 22.64 12.68 -12.22
N ARG A 164 21.53 12.35 -11.54
CA ARG A 164 20.28 11.91 -12.19
C ARG A 164 19.37 13.05 -12.65
N GLN A 165 19.80 14.31 -12.48
CA GLN A 165 19.01 15.51 -12.80
C GLN A 165 17.59 15.46 -12.21
N ALA A 166 17.48 15.02 -10.96
CA ALA A 166 16.21 14.95 -10.25
C ALA A 166 15.86 16.31 -9.63
N ASP A 167 14.59 16.67 -9.70
CA ASP A 167 14.04 17.94 -9.19
C ASP A 167 13.89 17.93 -7.66
N ARG A 168 13.78 16.73 -7.07
CA ARG A 168 13.59 16.56 -5.62
C ARG A 168 14.19 15.25 -5.11
N MET A 169 14.76 15.31 -3.91
CA MET A 169 15.21 14.14 -3.16
C MET A 169 14.38 13.97 -1.90
N ILE A 170 13.74 12.81 -1.74
CA ILE A 170 12.89 12.47 -0.60
C ILE A 170 13.63 11.43 0.25
N VAL A 171 13.79 11.71 1.54
CA VAL A 171 14.43 10.78 2.48
C VAL A 171 13.41 10.38 3.53
N VAL A 172 13.13 9.08 3.60
CA VAL A 172 12.16 8.49 4.52
C VAL A 172 12.88 7.66 5.57
N THR A 173 12.54 7.85 6.85
CA THR A 173 13.07 7.04 7.94
C THR A 173 12.03 6.76 9.02
N SER A 174 12.12 5.61 9.68
CA SER A 174 11.32 5.29 10.87
C SER A 174 11.82 6.03 12.13
N GLY A 175 13.01 6.62 12.08
CA GLY A 175 13.62 7.39 13.17
C GLY A 175 13.42 8.89 13.02
N ASN A 176 14.42 9.67 13.44
CA ASN A 176 14.45 11.13 13.31
C ASN A 176 15.64 11.61 12.46
N PHE A 177 15.68 12.89 12.13
CA PHE A 177 16.84 13.52 11.50
C PHE A 177 17.65 14.32 12.53
N THR A 178 18.95 14.44 12.29
CA THR A 178 19.82 15.37 13.03
C THR A 178 19.53 16.82 12.62
N ALA A 179 19.84 17.78 13.49
CA ALA A 179 19.65 19.21 13.18
C ALA A 179 20.43 19.63 11.92
N ASP A 180 21.67 19.15 11.76
CA ASP A 180 22.47 19.41 10.57
C ASP A 180 21.85 18.85 9.30
N ALA A 181 21.22 17.67 9.38
CA ALA A 181 20.51 17.09 8.25
C ALA A 181 19.29 17.93 7.86
N ILE A 182 18.52 18.41 8.85
CA ILE A 182 17.36 19.28 8.61
C ILE A 182 17.81 20.62 7.99
N ASN A 183 18.88 21.23 8.53
CA ASN A 183 19.42 22.48 8.00
C ASN A 183 19.93 22.32 6.56
N PHE A 184 20.63 21.22 6.28
CA PHE A 184 21.08 20.90 4.92
C PHE A 184 19.90 20.69 3.98
N ALA A 185 18.85 20.00 4.43
CA ALA A 185 17.66 19.75 3.63
C ALA A 185 16.90 21.04 3.31
N ASN A 186 16.68 21.92 4.29
CA ASN A 186 15.97 23.20 4.11
C ASN A 186 16.66 24.13 3.10
N ALA A 187 17.99 24.04 2.98
CA ALA A 187 18.76 24.84 2.04
C ALA A 187 18.73 24.27 0.61
N LYS A 188 18.11 23.11 0.38
CA LYS A 188 18.19 22.31 -0.85
C LYS A 188 16.81 21.72 -1.21
N GLN A 189 16.72 21.01 -2.33
CA GLN A 189 15.49 20.36 -2.79
C GLN A 189 15.25 19.01 -2.10
N PHE A 190 15.36 18.99 -0.76
CA PHE A 190 15.11 17.79 0.02
C PHE A 190 13.75 17.83 0.70
N GLU A 191 13.08 16.68 0.71
CA GLU A 191 11.92 16.42 1.55
C GLU A 191 12.27 15.34 2.57
N LEU A 192 12.04 15.64 3.85
CA LEU A 192 12.38 14.73 4.95
C LEU A 192 11.10 14.21 5.60
N ILE A 193 10.95 12.89 5.61
CA ILE A 193 9.83 12.19 6.25
C ILE A 193 10.38 11.37 7.41
N ASN A 194 10.12 11.81 8.64
CA ASN A 194 10.51 11.11 9.85
C ASN A 194 9.46 10.06 10.25
N GLY A 195 9.74 9.29 11.30
CA GLY A 195 8.85 8.21 11.74
C GLY A 195 7.47 8.67 12.18
N HIS A 196 7.32 9.89 12.72
CA HIS A 196 6.02 10.44 13.09
C HIS A 196 5.19 10.80 11.85
N GLN A 197 5.81 11.48 10.88
CA GLN A 197 5.16 11.82 9.60
C GLN A 197 4.80 10.56 8.80
N LEU A 198 5.66 9.54 8.87
CA LEU A 198 5.40 8.26 8.21
C LEU A 198 4.16 7.55 8.78
N LEU A 199 3.89 7.66 10.08
CA LEU A 199 2.66 7.12 10.66
C LEU A 199 1.41 7.81 10.09
N THR A 200 1.46 9.13 9.95
CA THR A 200 0.38 9.90 9.29
C THR A 200 0.17 9.44 7.86
N ILE A 201 1.27 9.24 7.11
CA ILE A 201 1.24 8.69 5.75
C ILE A 201 0.55 7.32 5.72
N ILE A 202 0.87 6.43 6.66
CA ILE A 202 0.25 5.10 6.71
C ILE A 202 -1.25 5.20 7.02
N GLU A 203 -1.63 6.08 7.92
CA GLU A 203 -3.04 6.34 8.25
C GLU A 203 -3.81 6.89 7.03
N GLU A 204 -3.20 7.74 6.20
CA GLU A 204 -3.79 8.24 4.96
C GLU A 204 -4.01 7.14 3.91
N ILE A 205 -3.08 6.17 3.81
CA ILE A 205 -3.15 5.08 2.80
C ILE A 205 -4.17 4.03 3.18
N LYS A 206 -4.50 3.90 4.48
CA LYS A 206 -5.49 2.92 4.93
C LYS A 206 -6.75 3.11 4.11
N PRO A 207 -7.23 2.06 3.41
CA PRO A 207 -8.49 2.18 2.73
C PRO A 207 -9.51 2.62 3.77
N LYS A 208 -10.26 3.68 3.46
CA LYS A 208 -11.46 4.10 4.18
C LYS A 208 -12.55 3.04 3.99
N ALA A 209 -12.23 1.78 4.30
CA ALA A 209 -13.15 0.68 4.40
C ALA A 209 -13.76 0.77 5.79
N GLU A 210 -15.00 1.27 5.83
CA GLU A 210 -15.92 1.11 6.96
C GLU A 210 -15.50 1.77 8.28
N SER A 211 -15.20 3.08 8.21
CA SER A 211 -15.61 3.94 9.32
C SER A 211 -17.12 4.18 9.22
N GLU A 212 -17.92 3.15 9.53
CA GLU A 212 -19.32 3.20 10.03
C GLU A 212 -19.97 1.80 10.13
N THR A 213 -19.23 0.74 10.48
CA THR A 213 -19.82 -0.40 11.22
C THR A 213 -18.74 -1.22 11.92
N SER A 214 -17.91 -0.58 12.74
CA SER A 214 -17.53 -1.28 13.97
C SER A 214 -18.78 -1.23 14.84
N PRO A 215 -19.36 -2.35 15.30
CA PRO A 215 -20.36 -2.26 16.34
C PRO A 215 -19.64 -1.58 17.50
N ALA A 216 -19.95 -0.31 17.72
CA ALA A 216 -19.64 0.35 18.96
C ALA A 216 -20.08 -0.66 20.02
N ILE A 217 -19.13 -1.16 20.80
CA ILE A 217 -19.47 -1.72 22.10
C ILE A 217 -20.12 -0.53 22.79
N GLN A 218 -21.45 -0.45 22.71
CA GLN A 218 -22.19 0.60 23.37
C GLN A 218 -21.78 0.45 24.84
N PRO A 219 -21.21 1.49 25.45
CA PRO A 219 -20.77 1.40 26.83
C PRO A 219 -21.97 0.89 27.64
N PRO A 220 -21.78 -0.14 28.49
CA PRO A 220 -22.90 -0.79 29.15
C PRO A 220 -23.77 0.27 29.83
N THR A 221 -25.07 0.22 29.58
CA THR A 221 -25.99 1.23 30.11
C THR A 221 -26.29 0.93 31.57
N CYS A 222 -26.28 1.94 32.42
CA CYS A 222 -26.58 1.78 33.84
C CYS A 222 -28.02 1.28 34.02
N PRO A 223 -28.27 0.15 34.73
CA PRO A 223 -29.62 -0.38 34.93
C PRO A 223 -30.50 0.52 35.81
N ARG A 224 -29.92 1.46 36.57
CA ARG A 224 -30.67 2.37 37.45
C ARG A 224 -31.18 3.64 36.76
N CYS A 225 -30.42 4.19 35.82
CA CYS A 225 -30.73 5.51 35.22
C CYS A 225 -30.56 5.57 33.71
N LYS A 226 -30.22 4.44 33.07
CA LYS A 226 -30.01 4.28 31.62
C LYS A 226 -28.90 5.17 31.03
N SER A 227 -28.16 5.90 31.87
CA SER A 227 -26.99 6.69 31.45
C SER A 227 -25.78 5.77 31.23
N ALA A 228 -24.83 6.18 30.40
CA ALA A 228 -23.65 5.38 30.06
C ALA A 228 -22.79 5.07 31.31
N LEU A 229 -22.25 3.85 31.39
CA LEU A 229 -21.19 3.51 32.33
C LEU A 229 -19.83 3.92 31.78
N VAL A 230 -19.01 4.52 32.63
CA VAL A 230 -17.66 4.99 32.31
C VAL A 230 -16.65 4.25 33.18
N LEU A 231 -15.53 3.83 32.59
CA LEU A 231 -14.46 3.17 33.33
C LEU A 231 -13.76 4.19 34.25
N ARG A 232 -13.67 3.89 35.54
CA ARG A 232 -13.01 4.71 36.55
C ARG A 232 -12.04 3.86 37.34
N THR A 233 -10.92 4.45 37.74
CA THR A 233 -9.93 3.81 38.60
C THR A 233 -10.15 4.24 40.05
N ALA A 234 -10.21 3.29 40.98
CA ALA A 234 -10.36 3.58 42.39
C ALA A 234 -9.12 4.33 42.91
N LYS A 235 -9.35 5.51 43.50
CA LYS A 235 -8.30 6.38 44.06
C LYS A 235 -8.11 6.19 45.57
N GLN A 236 -9.02 5.49 46.24
CA GLN A 236 -9.05 5.34 47.70
C GLN A 236 -9.59 3.95 48.11
N GLY A 237 -9.11 3.40 49.23
CA GLY A 237 -9.57 2.12 49.81
C GLY A 237 -8.77 0.87 49.39
N ILE A 238 -9.28 -0.31 49.73
CA ILE A 238 -8.62 -1.63 49.53
C ILE A 238 -8.45 -1.98 48.03
N HIS A 239 -9.15 -1.27 47.14
CA HIS A 239 -9.14 -1.51 45.69
C HIS A 239 -8.38 -0.45 44.88
N ILE A 240 -7.49 0.35 45.50
CA ILE A 240 -6.68 1.37 44.81
C ILE A 240 -6.00 0.78 43.57
N GLY A 241 -6.14 1.47 42.43
CA GLY A 241 -5.56 1.06 41.15
C GLY A 241 -6.40 0.07 40.34
N LYS A 242 -7.44 -0.55 40.92
CA LYS A 242 -8.39 -1.37 40.14
C LYS A 242 -9.38 -0.47 39.39
N SER A 243 -9.73 -0.90 38.18
CA SER A 243 -10.71 -0.21 37.33
C SER A 243 -12.09 -0.85 37.48
N PHE A 244 -13.12 -0.01 37.53
CA PHE A 244 -14.53 -0.42 37.62
C PHE A 244 -15.38 0.48 36.72
N TYR A 245 -16.54 -0.01 36.30
CA TYR A 245 -17.54 0.80 35.59
C TYR A 245 -18.37 1.58 36.59
N GLY A 246 -18.35 2.91 36.48
CA GLY A 246 -19.18 3.81 37.29
C GLY A 246 -20.17 4.57 36.41
N CYS A 247 -21.36 4.86 36.94
CA CYS A 247 -22.33 5.68 36.18
C CYS A 247 -21.79 7.09 35.90
N SER A 248 -21.92 7.54 34.64
CA SER A 248 -21.56 8.90 34.20
C SER A 248 -22.28 10.00 34.99
N ARG A 249 -23.49 9.74 35.49
CA ARG A 249 -24.32 10.69 36.24
C ARG A 249 -24.00 10.76 37.74
N PHE A 250 -22.88 10.21 38.20
CA PHE A 250 -22.40 10.41 39.56
C PHE A 250 -22.20 11.92 39.83
N PRO A 251 -22.66 12.49 40.96
CA PRO A 251 -23.11 11.82 42.19
C PRO A 251 -24.61 11.47 42.26
N GLN A 252 -25.41 11.87 41.26
CA GLN A 252 -26.87 11.66 41.22
C GLN A 252 -27.24 10.18 41.04
N CYS A 253 -26.40 9.40 40.36
CA CYS A 253 -26.50 7.94 40.29
C CYS A 253 -25.17 7.30 40.73
N ARG A 254 -25.22 6.48 41.78
CA ARG A 254 -24.04 5.84 42.39
C ARG A 254 -23.86 4.36 42.01
N TYR A 255 -24.43 3.93 40.90
CA TYR A 255 -24.26 2.55 40.42
C TYR A 255 -22.81 2.30 39.99
N ILE A 256 -22.28 1.14 40.39
CA ILE A 256 -20.96 0.64 40.02
C ILE A 256 -21.07 -0.83 39.63
N GLU A 257 -20.19 -1.26 38.73
CA GLU A 257 -20.03 -2.65 38.28
C GLU A 257 -18.54 -2.94 38.18
N ASN A 258 -18.09 -4.04 38.77
CA ASN A 258 -16.68 -4.41 38.75
C ASN A 258 -16.34 -5.03 37.39
N ASN A 259 -15.22 -4.59 36.81
CA ASN A 259 -14.63 -5.21 35.63
C ASN A 259 -13.72 -6.36 36.01
#